data_AF-A0A2H4ZYH9-F1
#
_entry.id   AF-A0A2H4ZYH9-F1
#
_cell.length_a   1.000
_cell.length_b   1.000
_cell.length_c   1.000
_cell.angle_alpha   90.00
_cell.angle_beta   90.00
_cell.angle_gamma   90.00
#
_symmetry.space_group_name_H-M   'P 1'
#
loop_
_entity.id
_entity.type
_entity.pdbx_description
1 polymer ?
#
loop_
_entity_poly.entity_id
_entity_poly.type
_entity_poly.pdbx_seq_one_letter_code
_entity_poly.pdbx_strand_id
1 'polypeptide(L)'
;MSLQATPPTEVSADVSLRVPRGGSETLAAGVADVLAAVDGVEDVAVDRVTSVRPTWTDIRVDADVSLTMQVDGDRTELLQEGFGVMAVNRVDVTGDA
;
A
#
# COMPACT_ATOMS: atom_id res chain seq x y z
N MET A 1 -22.35 -18.90 15.96
CA MET A 1 -21.06 -18.66 15.32
C MET A 1 -21.02 -17.19 14.97
N SER A 2 -20.37 -16.39 15.81
CA SER A 2 -20.24 -14.95 15.57
C SER A 2 -19.02 -14.76 14.68
N LEU A 3 -19.24 -14.43 13.41
CA LEU A 3 -18.19 -13.88 12.56
C LEU A 3 -17.93 -12.47 13.10
N GLN A 4 -16.95 -12.32 13.99
CA GLN A 4 -16.36 -11.00 14.21
C GLN A 4 -15.62 -10.67 12.91
N ALA A 5 -16.32 -10.02 11.99
CA ALA A 5 -15.67 -9.33 10.90
C ALA A 5 -14.89 -8.19 11.57
N THR A 6 -13.56 -8.31 11.59
CA THR A 6 -12.69 -7.24 12.01
C THR A 6 -13.07 -6.00 11.20
N PRO A 7 -13.46 -4.88 11.84
CA PRO A 7 -13.95 -3.72 11.09
C PRO A 7 -12.84 -3.24 10.14
N PRO A 8 -13.18 -2.92 8.88
CA PRO A 8 -12.21 -2.35 7.95
C PRO A 8 -11.66 -1.07 8.56
N THR A 9 -10.34 -0.99 8.68
CA THR A 9 -9.66 0.20 9.19
C THR A 9 -9.06 0.94 8.02
N GLU A 10 -9.32 2.25 7.95
CA GLU A 10 -8.67 3.13 6.99
C GLU A 10 -7.27 3.49 7.50
N VAL A 11 -6.28 3.27 6.64
CA VAL A 11 -4.86 3.43 6.95
C VAL A 11 -4.23 4.27 5.86
N SER A 12 -3.74 5.45 6.22
CA SER A 12 -2.93 6.27 5.33
C SER A 12 -1.46 5.94 5.54
N ALA A 13 -0.73 5.63 4.48
CA ALA A 13 0.68 5.29 4.56
C ALA A 13 1.50 6.05 3.50
N ASP A 14 2.65 6.58 3.93
CA ASP A 14 3.72 7.00 3.03
C ASP A 14 4.59 5.77 2.73
N VAL A 15 4.51 5.30 1.49
CA VAL A 15 5.23 4.09 1.06
C VAL A 15 6.15 4.38 -0.10
N SER A 16 7.38 3.87 0.01
CA SER A 16 8.29 3.75 -1.12
C SER A 16 8.09 2.39 -1.76
N LEU A 17 7.73 2.36 -3.04
CA LEU A 17 7.41 1.15 -3.79
C LEU A 17 8.33 0.99 -5.00
N ARG A 18 8.47 -0.25 -5.45
CA ARG A 18 9.14 -0.60 -6.70
C ARG A 18 8.12 -1.05 -7.73
N VAL A 19 7.86 -0.20 -8.71
CA VAL A 19 6.94 -0.51 -9.81
C VAL A 19 7.71 -1.12 -10.97
N PRO A 20 7.38 -2.35 -11.42
CA PRO A 20 8.01 -2.96 -12.57
C PRO A 20 7.68 -2.19 -13.86
N ARG A 21 8.66 -2.08 -14.76
CA ARG A 21 8.45 -1.40 -16.04
C ARG A 21 7.57 -2.25 -16.95
N GLY A 22 6.51 -1.62 -17.49
CA GLY A 22 5.63 -2.23 -18.49
C GLY A 22 4.53 -3.15 -17.93
N GLY A 23 4.33 -3.21 -16.61
CA GLY A 23 3.29 -4.02 -15.99
C GLY A 23 1.90 -3.38 -15.95
N SER A 24 1.80 -2.05 -16.04
CA SER A 24 0.54 -1.32 -15.86
C SER A 24 0.46 -0.09 -16.79
N GLU A 25 -0.75 0.32 -17.15
CA GLU A 25 -0.99 1.46 -18.05
C GLU A 25 -0.57 2.80 -17.43
N THR A 26 -0.61 2.92 -16.10
CA THR A 26 -0.17 4.11 -15.35
C THR A 26 0.65 3.74 -14.12
N LEU A 27 1.48 4.67 -13.62
CA LEU A 27 2.24 4.50 -12.38
C LEU A 27 1.33 4.28 -11.17
N ALA A 28 0.23 5.04 -11.08
CA ALA A 28 -0.75 4.92 -10.00
C ALA A 28 -1.42 3.54 -10.02
N ALA A 29 -1.78 3.04 -11.21
CA ALA A 29 -2.31 1.68 -11.35
C ALA A 29 -1.28 0.61 -10.92
N GLY A 30 0.00 0.78 -11.29
CA GLY A 30 1.05 -0.15 -10.86
C GLY A 30 1.34 -0.11 -9.35
N VAL A 31 1.21 1.05 -8.71
CA VAL A 31 1.27 1.17 -7.25
C VAL A 31 0.07 0.48 -6.60
N ALA A 32 -1.14 0.71 -7.13
CA ALA A 32 -2.35 0.09 -6.61
C ALA A 32 -2.32 -1.43 -6.73
N ASP A 33 -1.82 -1.97 -7.85
CA ASP A 33 -1.70 -3.41 -8.08
C ASP A 33 -0.72 -4.08 -7.10
N VAL A 34 0.41 -3.43 -6.81
CA VAL A 34 1.38 -3.91 -5.81
C VAL A 34 0.79 -3.93 -4.41
N LEU A 35 0.02 -2.91 -4.05
CA LEU A 35 -0.60 -2.81 -2.72
C LEU A 35 -1.81 -3.75 -2.58
N ALA A 36 -2.57 -3.98 -3.65
CA ALA A 36 -3.68 -4.93 -3.68
C ALA A 36 -3.20 -6.38 -3.58
N ALA A 37 -1.91 -6.65 -3.86
CA ALA A 37 -1.30 -7.96 -3.66
C ALA A 37 -0.92 -8.24 -2.19
N VAL A 38 -1.05 -7.26 -1.28
CA VAL A 38 -0.80 -7.44 0.15
C VAL A 38 -1.99 -8.14 0.81
N ASP A 39 -1.71 -9.19 1.58
CA ASP A 39 -2.75 -9.95 2.28
C ASP A 39 -3.48 -9.07 3.32
N GLY A 40 -4.81 -9.06 3.26
CA GLY A 40 -5.66 -8.25 4.14
C GLY A 40 -5.99 -6.84 3.64
N VAL A 41 -5.49 -6.43 2.46
CA VAL A 41 -5.92 -5.19 1.79
C VAL A 41 -7.22 -5.45 1.02
N GLU A 42 -8.27 -4.70 1.34
CA GLU A 42 -9.55 -4.73 0.62
C GLU A 42 -9.63 -3.67 -0.48
N ASP A 43 -9.12 -2.47 -0.20
CA ASP A 43 -9.16 -1.34 -1.13
C ASP A 43 -7.87 -0.51 -1.08
N VAL A 44 -7.48 0.02 -2.24
CA VAL A 44 -6.29 0.85 -2.40
C VAL A 44 -6.66 2.12 -3.17
N ALA A 45 -6.47 3.26 -2.52
CA ALA A 45 -6.55 4.58 -3.15
C ALA A 45 -5.17 5.24 -3.13
N VAL A 46 -4.66 5.60 -4.31
CA VAL A 46 -3.43 6.39 -4.42
C VAL A 46 -3.81 7.86 -4.36
N ASP A 47 -3.54 8.50 -3.21
CA ASP A 47 -3.85 9.91 -2.99
C ASP A 47 -2.94 10.81 -3.81
N ARG A 48 -1.63 10.53 -3.76
CA ARG A 48 -0.64 11.25 -4.57
C ARG A 48 0.68 10.51 -4.68
N VAL A 49 1.41 10.88 -5.74
CA VAL A 49 2.80 10.47 -5.92
C VAL A 49 3.71 11.64 -5.56
N THR A 50 4.53 11.46 -4.52
CA THR A 50 5.45 12.48 -4.00
C THR A 50 6.77 12.48 -4.76
N SER A 51 7.23 11.33 -5.24
CA SER A 51 8.48 11.20 -5.98
C SER A 51 8.48 10.02 -6.94
N VAL A 52 9.12 10.20 -8.09
CA VAL A 52 9.34 9.14 -9.08
C VAL A 52 10.81 9.13 -9.47
N ARG A 53 11.46 7.98 -9.32
CA ARG A 53 12.87 7.76 -9.64
C ARG A 53 12.99 6.52 -10.53
N PRO A 54 13.05 6.71 -11.86
CA PRO A 54 13.30 5.60 -12.78
C PRO A 54 14.71 5.02 -12.53
N THR A 55 14.81 3.69 -12.41
CA THR A 55 16.10 2.98 -12.38
C THR A 55 16.25 2.11 -13.63
N TRP A 56 17.32 1.32 -13.71
CA TRP A 56 17.60 0.48 -14.88
C TRP A 56 16.53 -0.60 -15.14
N THR A 57 16.06 -1.26 -14.08
CA THR A 57 15.15 -2.42 -14.17
C THR A 57 13.70 -2.12 -13.75
N ASP A 58 13.45 -0.97 -13.14
CA ASP A 58 12.20 -0.67 -12.44
C ASP A 58 12.05 0.84 -12.22
N ILE A 59 10.96 1.23 -11.56
CA ILE A 59 10.68 2.62 -11.20
C ILE A 59 10.42 2.66 -9.70
N ARG A 60 11.25 3.40 -8.97
CA ARG A 60 11.03 3.66 -7.56
C ARG A 60 10.04 4.81 -7.42
N VAL A 61 8.93 4.56 -6.77
CA VAL A 61 7.85 5.53 -6.58
C VAL A 61 7.67 5.73 -5.09
N ASP A 62 7.56 6.98 -4.67
CA ASP A 62 7.14 7.34 -3.32
C ASP A 62 5.75 7.94 -3.45
N ALA A 63 4.80 7.42 -2.68
CA ALA A 63 3.40 7.77 -2.79
C ALA A 63 2.72 7.76 -1.42
N ASP A 64 1.84 8.73 -1.22
CA ASP A 64 0.84 8.70 -0.17
C ASP A 64 -0.31 7.82 -0.67
N VAL A 65 -0.63 6.78 0.08
CA VAL A 65 -1.71 5.86 -0.24
C VAL A 65 -2.64 5.73 0.94
N SER A 66 -3.93 5.63 0.64
CA SER A 66 -4.99 5.34 1.59
C SER A 66 -5.45 3.92 1.32
N LEU A 67 -5.36 3.07 2.34
CA LEU A 67 -5.58 1.65 2.27
C LEU A 67 -6.71 1.29 3.21
N THR A 68 -7.66 0.49 2.74
CA THR A 68 -8.65 -0.14 3.63
C THR A 68 -8.19 -1.56 3.88
N MET A 69 -7.92 -1.89 5.14
CA MET A 69 -7.41 -3.21 5.49
C MET A 69 -8.06 -3.76 6.76
N GLN A 70 -8.36 -5.06 6.73
CA GLN A 70 -8.96 -5.83 7.81
C GLN A 70 -7.91 -6.77 8.40
N VAL A 71 -7.07 -6.26 9.29
CA VAL A 71 -5.98 -7.05 9.88
C VAL A 71 -5.88 -6.86 11.39
N ASP A 72 -5.88 -7.99 12.09
CA ASP A 72 -5.61 -8.13 13.51
C ASP A 72 -4.09 -8.23 13.72
N GLY A 73 -3.39 -7.10 13.71
CA GLY A 73 -1.93 -7.07 13.92
C GLY A 73 -1.24 -5.75 13.55
N ASP A 74 0.09 -5.79 13.51
CA ASP A 74 0.94 -4.66 13.13
C ASP A 74 0.91 -4.44 11.61
N ARG A 75 0.09 -3.49 11.17
CA ARG A 75 -0.14 -3.14 9.76
C ARG A 75 1.15 -2.72 9.05
N THR A 76 2.06 -2.09 9.78
CA THR A 76 3.37 -1.66 9.25
C THR A 76 4.23 -2.86 8.85
N GLU A 77 4.18 -3.96 9.61
CA GLU A 77 4.93 -5.18 9.29
C GLU A 77 4.34 -5.85 8.06
N LEU A 78 3.01 -5.99 8.00
CA LEU A 78 2.31 -6.55 6.84
C LEU A 78 2.58 -5.76 5.54
N LEU A 79 2.57 -4.43 5.63
CA LEU A 79 2.91 -3.58 4.49
C LEU A 79 4.38 -3.76 4.08
N GLN A 80 5.31 -3.92 5.02
CA GLN A 80 6.71 -4.20 4.70
C GLN A 80 6.93 -5.61 4.12
N GLU A 81 6.10 -6.58 4.50
CA GLU A 81 6.08 -7.92 3.90
C GLU A 81 5.45 -7.93 2.49
N GLY A 82 4.70 -6.87 2.15
CA GLY A 82 4.10 -6.63 0.85
C GLY A 82 5.12 -6.63 -0.29
N PHE A 83 4.90 -7.49 -1.29
CA PHE A 83 5.83 -7.67 -2.39
C PHE A 83 5.91 -6.42 -3.28
N GLY A 84 6.95 -5.61 -3.11
CA GLY A 84 7.16 -4.37 -3.85
C GLY A 84 7.23 -3.12 -2.97
N VAL A 85 6.88 -3.24 -1.69
CA VAL A 85 7.12 -2.20 -0.69
C VAL A 85 8.59 -2.25 -0.28
N MET A 86 9.30 -1.15 -0.51
CA MET A 86 10.71 -0.99 -0.18
C MET A 86 10.89 -0.38 1.21
N ALA A 87 9.99 0.51 1.58
CA ALA A 87 9.97 1.16 2.88
C ALA A 87 8.57 1.70 3.16
N VAL A 88 8.20 1.65 4.43
CA VAL A 88 7.02 2.35 4.96
C VAL A 88 7.58 3.49 5.83
N ASN A 89 7.47 4.72 5.34
CA ASN A 89 8.06 5.88 6.02
C ASN A 89 7.17 6.39 7.15
N ARG A 90 5.85 6.31 6.96
CA ARG A 90 4.84 6.68 7.95
C ARG A 90 3.59 5.83 7.72
N VAL A 91 2.95 5.42 8.81
CA VAL A 91 1.59 4.88 8.82
C VAL A 91 0.79 5.73 9.79
N ASP A 92 -0.33 6.24 9.32
CA ASP A 92 -1.33 6.95 10.09
C ASP A 92 -2.64 6.15 9.99
N VAL A 93 -3.20 5.79 11.14
CA VAL A 93 -4.41 4.99 11.20
C VAL A 93 -5.57 5.93 11.50
N THR A 94 -6.38 6.21 10.49
CA THR A 94 -7.61 6.99 10.66
C THR A 94 -8.74 6.01 10.91
N GLY A 95 -8.91 5.56 12.17
CA GLY A 95 -9.96 4.58 12.46
C GLY A 95 -9.97 3.91 13.82
N ASP A 96 -9.23 4.39 14.82
CA ASP A 96 -9.38 3.92 16.20
C ASP A 96 -10.27 4.91 16.96
N ALA A 97 -11.57 4.65 16.98
CA ALA A 97 -12.57 5.34 17.82
C ALA A 97 -13.56 4.33 18.41
#